data_AF-A0A496BBV3-F1
#
_entry.id   AF-A0A496BBV3-F1
#
_cell.length_a   1.000
_cell.length_b   1.000
_cell.length_c   1.000
_cell.angle_alpha   90.00
_cell.angle_beta   90.00
_cell.angle_gamma   90.00
#
_symmetry.space_group_name_H-M   'P 1'
#
loop_
_entity.id
_entity.type
_entity.pdbx_description
1 polymer ?
#
loop_
_entity_poly.entity_id
_entity_poly.type
_entity_poly.pdbx_seq_one_letter_code
_entity_poly.pdbx_strand_id
1 'polypeptide(L)'
;MSKKMFWGVALLVILLGTAAVWFIQHERAEIQQLELDLAETEAFAKWWEQRHAAPQDASSEDPKSADGERIDVGKSDETSDHGQKANTPPDWNSLTPEQRQQIFDQFYLQNGLKPPPRGYEYRWKDEGVPLLDENGNPVLHKKGEPIVDIHMQVGFAPTLEEFKRYKQLMWDAGVAESRGDFAEAERFEAERKALEASVQRMRPFVKFTIAKGDEAISKADRVTKEKLDAALREHGLEHLISPWGY
;
A
#
# COMPACT_ATOMS: atom_id res chain seq x y z
N MET A 1 -2.85 -53.92 5.64
CA MET A 1 -1.85 -52.90 6.02
C MET A 1 -1.80 -52.77 7.52
N SER A 2 -0.61 -52.81 8.14
CA SER A 2 -0.50 -52.63 9.59
C SER A 2 -0.86 -51.19 9.96
N LYS A 3 -1.47 -50.97 11.13
CA LYS A 3 -1.78 -49.61 11.65
C LYS A 3 -0.56 -48.67 11.61
N LYS A 4 0.66 -49.22 11.69
CA LYS A 4 1.91 -48.47 11.60
C LYS A 4 2.16 -47.88 10.19
N MET A 5 1.78 -48.57 9.13
CA MET A 5 1.89 -48.06 7.76
C MET A 5 0.93 -46.89 7.49
N PHE A 6 -0.30 -46.96 8.03
CA PHE A 6 -1.30 -45.90 7.84
C PHE A 6 -0.86 -44.57 8.48
N TRP A 7 -0.30 -44.63 9.70
CA TRP A 7 0.25 -43.45 10.38
C TRP A 7 1.45 -42.85 9.66
N GLY A 8 2.32 -43.67 9.07
CA GLY A 8 3.47 -43.18 8.29
C GLY A 8 3.03 -42.40 7.05
N VAL A 9 2.02 -42.90 6.32
CA VAL A 9 1.50 -42.20 5.13
C VAL A 9 0.77 -40.91 5.51
N ALA A 10 -0.01 -40.91 6.59
CA ALA A 10 -0.70 -39.71 7.07
C ALA A 10 0.29 -38.59 7.45
N LEU A 11 1.39 -38.92 8.15
CA LEU A 11 2.44 -37.96 8.48
C LEU A 11 3.14 -37.40 7.25
N LEU A 12 3.42 -38.23 6.25
CA LEU A 12 4.04 -37.79 5.00
C LEU A 12 3.15 -36.78 4.24
N VAL A 13 1.84 -37.03 4.17
CA VAL A 13 0.88 -36.12 3.50
C VAL A 13 0.81 -34.77 4.22
N ILE A 14 0.83 -34.77 5.55
CA ILE A 14 0.85 -33.53 6.34
C ILE A 14 2.14 -32.75 6.08
N LEU A 15 3.31 -33.41 6.09
CA LEU A 15 4.59 -32.75 5.83
C LEU A 15 4.66 -32.15 4.43
N LEU A 16 4.20 -32.88 3.41
CA LEU A 16 4.14 -32.38 2.04
C LEU A 16 3.16 -31.21 1.89
N GLY A 17 2.00 -31.27 2.56
CA GLY A 17 1.05 -30.16 2.62
C GLY A 17 1.65 -28.90 3.25
N THR A 18 2.36 -29.04 4.37
CA THR A 18 3.02 -27.90 5.03
C THR A 18 4.15 -27.31 4.19
N ALA A 19 4.95 -28.15 3.52
CA ALA A 19 6.02 -27.69 2.65
C ALA A 19 5.48 -26.95 1.41
N ALA A 20 4.37 -27.42 0.82
CA ALA A 20 3.72 -26.76 -0.31
C ALA A 20 3.14 -25.39 0.08
N VAL A 21 2.49 -25.28 1.25
CA VAL A 21 1.99 -23.99 1.76
C VAL A 21 3.14 -23.03 2.03
N TRP A 22 4.23 -23.50 2.63
CA TRP A 22 5.42 -22.69 2.87
C TRP A 22 6.06 -22.20 1.56
N PHE A 23 6.18 -23.06 0.55
CA PHE A 23 6.71 -22.71 -0.76
C PHE A 23 5.84 -21.67 -1.48
N ILE A 24 4.50 -21.82 -1.46
CA ILE A 24 3.56 -20.86 -2.05
C ILE A 24 3.62 -19.50 -1.33
N GLN A 25 3.79 -19.49 -0.01
CA GLN A 25 3.96 -18.24 0.75
C GLN A 25 5.30 -17.58 0.44
N HIS A 26 6.37 -18.36 0.27
CA HIS A 26 7.68 -17.84 -0.05
C HIS A 26 7.73 -17.21 -1.45
N GLU A 27 7.22 -17.89 -2.49
CA GLU A 27 7.17 -17.32 -3.85
C GLU A 27 6.28 -16.07 -3.93
N ARG A 28 5.16 -16.02 -3.18
CA ARG A 28 4.34 -14.80 -3.11
C ARG A 28 5.09 -13.62 -2.48
N ALA A 29 5.94 -13.87 -1.49
CA ALA A 29 6.74 -12.81 -0.88
C ALA A 29 7.79 -12.25 -1.85
N GLU A 30 8.41 -13.10 -2.68
CA GLU A 30 9.35 -12.67 -3.72
C GLU A 30 8.66 -11.89 -4.86
N ILE A 31 7.50 -12.37 -5.34
CA ILE A 31 6.72 -11.69 -6.38
C ILE A 31 6.25 -10.32 -5.88
N GLN A 32 5.86 -10.18 -4.61
CA GLN A 32 5.42 -8.90 -4.03
C GLN A 32 6.57 -7.95 -3.73
N GLN A 33 7.79 -8.45 -3.45
CA GLN A 33 8.98 -7.60 -3.41
C GLN A 33 9.25 -6.96 -4.77
N LEU A 34 9.12 -7.76 -5.84
CA LEU A 34 9.31 -7.28 -7.21
C LEU A 34 8.26 -6.22 -7.61
N GLU A 35 7.01 -6.36 -7.18
CA GLU A 35 5.92 -5.39 -7.48
C GLU A 35 6.07 -4.04 -6.75
N LEU A 36 6.63 -4.02 -5.54
CA LEU A 36 6.76 -2.81 -4.73
C LEU A 36 8.07 -2.05 -5.01
N ASP A 37 9.15 -2.78 -5.31
CA ASP A 37 10.28 -2.20 -6.01
C ASP A 37 9.76 -1.59 -7.32
N LEU A 38 8.88 -2.28 -8.08
CA LEU A 38 8.23 -1.70 -9.26
C LEU A 38 7.52 -0.36 -8.95
N ALA A 39 6.72 -0.26 -7.89
CA ALA A 39 5.98 0.97 -7.57
C ALA A 39 6.86 2.17 -7.16
N GLU A 40 7.91 1.96 -6.34
CA GLU A 40 8.89 3.03 -6.04
C GLU A 40 9.71 3.36 -7.29
N THR A 41 10.04 2.35 -8.12
CA THR A 41 10.67 2.60 -9.41
C THR A 41 9.74 3.31 -10.39
N GLU A 42 8.41 3.16 -10.30
CA GLU A 42 7.44 3.83 -11.17
C GLU A 42 7.27 5.32 -10.82
N ALA A 43 7.13 5.66 -9.54
CA ALA A 43 7.08 7.06 -9.09
C ALA A 43 8.40 7.78 -9.44
N PHE A 44 9.52 7.10 -9.23
CA PHE A 44 10.83 7.61 -9.67
C PHE A 44 10.97 7.63 -11.19
N ALA A 45 10.50 6.61 -11.91
CA ALA A 45 10.57 6.52 -13.36
C ALA A 45 9.83 7.67 -14.01
N LYS A 46 8.64 8.00 -13.52
CA LYS A 46 7.89 9.18 -13.95
C LYS A 46 8.62 10.47 -13.63
N TRP A 47 9.20 10.59 -12.43
CA TRP A 47 10.03 11.75 -12.07
C TRP A 47 11.24 11.89 -13.02
N TRP A 48 11.89 10.78 -13.35
CA TRP A 48 13.02 10.71 -14.28
C TRP A 48 12.60 11.06 -15.71
N GLU A 49 11.51 10.47 -16.21
CA GLU A 49 10.91 10.75 -17.51
C GLU A 49 10.49 12.22 -17.63
N GLN A 50 9.82 12.79 -16.62
CA GLN A 50 9.43 14.21 -16.63
C GLN A 50 10.62 15.16 -16.71
N ARG A 51 11.76 14.77 -16.13
CA ARG A 51 12.96 15.62 -16.07
C ARG A 51 13.85 15.47 -17.31
N HIS A 52 13.87 14.28 -17.89
CA HIS A 52 14.71 13.96 -19.05
C HIS A 52 13.94 14.01 -20.38
N ALA A 53 12.60 14.10 -20.36
CA ALA A 53 11.80 14.54 -21.50
C ALA A 53 12.23 15.96 -21.92
N ALA A 54 13.26 16.03 -22.76
CA ALA A 54 13.71 17.27 -23.36
C ALA A 54 12.51 17.96 -24.03
N PRO A 55 12.38 19.30 -23.91
CA PRO A 55 11.43 20.02 -24.76
C PRO A 55 11.88 19.83 -26.22
N GLN A 56 11.19 18.97 -26.96
CA GLN A 56 11.50 18.72 -28.38
C GLN A 56 11.17 19.92 -29.28
N ASP A 57 10.51 20.96 -28.78
CA ASP A 57 10.05 22.11 -29.57
C ASP A 57 10.84 23.40 -29.30
N ALA A 58 12.16 23.29 -29.25
CA ALA A 58 13.05 24.42 -29.50
C ALA A 58 14.02 24.13 -30.65
N SER A 59 13.51 23.48 -31.70
CA SER A 59 14.15 23.47 -33.03
C SER A 59 14.15 24.90 -33.56
N SER A 60 15.27 25.59 -33.33
CA SER A 60 16.00 26.36 -34.34
C SER A 60 15.14 26.85 -35.51
N GLU A 61 14.63 28.07 -35.41
CA GLU A 61 14.41 28.87 -36.61
C GLU A 61 15.79 29.04 -37.29
N ASP A 62 15.97 28.30 -38.38
CA ASP A 62 17.11 28.44 -39.29
C ASP A 62 17.24 29.89 -39.75
N PRO A 63 18.38 30.57 -39.50
CA PRO A 63 18.70 31.76 -40.26
C PRO A 63 19.06 31.30 -41.68
N LYS A 64 18.19 31.63 -42.64
CA LYS A 64 18.47 31.57 -44.08
C LYS A 64 19.85 32.18 -44.36
N SER A 65 20.88 31.35 -44.53
CA SER A 65 22.12 31.73 -45.18
C SER A 65 22.11 31.15 -46.58
N ALA A 66 22.14 32.07 -47.54
CA ALA A 66 22.21 31.80 -48.95
C ALA A 66 23.58 31.22 -49.33
N ASP A 67 23.51 30.40 -50.38
CA ASP A 67 24.50 30.15 -51.41
C ASP A 67 25.87 29.55 -51.04
N GLY A 68 26.03 28.31 -51.52
CA GLY A 68 27.21 27.89 -52.26
C GLY A 68 28.31 27.25 -51.43
N GLU A 69 28.42 25.93 -51.50
CA GLU A 69 29.43 25.26 -52.32
C GLU A 69 29.37 23.75 -52.01
N ARG A 70 29.16 22.97 -53.06
CA ARG A 70 29.00 21.52 -53.01
C ARG A 70 30.38 20.88 -52.95
N ILE A 71 30.73 20.27 -51.81
CA ILE A 71 31.86 19.36 -51.70
C ILE A 71 31.33 17.97 -51.32
N ASP A 72 31.30 17.08 -52.30
CA ASP A 72 31.17 15.63 -52.13
C ASP A 72 32.50 15.08 -51.61
N VAL A 73 32.59 14.79 -50.30
CA VAL A 73 33.66 13.95 -49.75
C VAL A 73 33.13 13.15 -48.57
N GLY A 74 33.31 11.83 -48.65
CA GLY A 74 33.65 11.04 -47.47
C GLY A 74 32.49 10.30 -46.80
N LYS A 75 32.27 9.08 -47.30
CA LYS A 75 31.89 7.89 -46.53
C LYS A 75 32.36 8.01 -45.06
N SER A 76 31.43 8.33 -44.15
CA SER A 76 31.65 8.30 -42.71
C SER A 76 30.84 7.16 -42.12
N ASP A 77 31.56 6.34 -41.36
CA ASP A 77 31.11 5.13 -40.70
C ASP A 77 29.81 5.29 -39.90
N GLU A 78 29.00 4.24 -39.98
CA GLU A 78 27.97 3.87 -39.02
C GLU A 78 28.57 3.79 -37.62
N THR A 79 28.62 4.91 -36.90
CA THR A 79 28.90 4.89 -35.46
C THR A 79 27.94 5.80 -34.71
N SER A 80 27.41 5.22 -33.63
CA SER A 80 26.60 5.82 -32.57
C SER A 80 25.08 5.92 -32.81
N ASP A 81 24.45 4.74 -32.84
CA ASP A 81 23.18 4.50 -32.17
C ASP A 81 23.32 4.72 -30.64
N HIS A 82 23.53 5.98 -30.23
CA HIS A 82 23.58 6.42 -28.82
C HIS A 82 22.51 7.47 -28.50
N GLY A 83 21.56 7.69 -29.41
CA GLY A 83 20.66 8.84 -29.36
C GLY A 83 19.39 8.69 -28.50
N GLN A 84 19.06 7.51 -27.95
CA GLN A 84 17.70 7.29 -27.42
C GLN A 84 17.57 6.73 -25.99
N LYS A 85 18.64 6.57 -25.22
CA LYS A 85 18.54 6.04 -23.83
C LYS A 85 18.53 7.08 -22.71
N ALA A 86 18.56 8.39 -23.01
CA ALA A 86 18.65 9.41 -21.96
C ALA A 86 17.42 9.48 -21.04
N ASN A 87 16.27 8.91 -21.44
CA ASN A 87 15.00 9.05 -20.73
C ASN A 87 14.52 7.75 -20.09
N THR A 88 15.26 6.66 -20.23
CA THR A 88 14.91 5.42 -19.56
C THR A 88 15.35 5.52 -18.10
N PRO A 89 14.46 5.24 -17.12
CA PRO A 89 14.86 5.13 -15.72
C PRO A 89 16.04 4.16 -15.60
N PRO A 90 17.03 4.45 -14.73
CA PRO A 90 18.14 3.53 -14.50
C PRO A 90 17.63 2.17 -14.06
N ASP A 91 18.23 1.10 -14.60
CA ASP A 91 17.96 -0.26 -14.13
C ASP A 91 18.49 -0.39 -12.70
N TRP A 92 17.58 -0.40 -11.73
CA TRP A 92 17.89 -0.41 -10.30
C TRP A 92 18.67 -1.63 -9.84
N ASN A 93 18.53 -2.75 -10.54
CA ASN A 93 19.25 -3.99 -10.24
C ASN A 93 20.71 -3.90 -10.69
N SER A 94 21.03 -3.00 -11.63
CA SER A 94 22.39 -2.77 -12.11
C SER A 94 23.20 -1.79 -11.24
N LEU A 95 22.53 -1.04 -10.36
CA LEU A 95 23.15 0.00 -9.54
C LEU A 95 23.78 -0.57 -8.26
N THR A 96 24.99 -0.11 -7.94
CA THR A 96 25.60 -0.41 -6.64
C THR A 96 24.82 0.24 -5.49
N PRO A 97 24.91 -0.27 -4.26
CA PRO A 97 24.27 0.35 -3.10
C PRO A 97 24.62 1.83 -2.93
N GLU A 98 25.87 2.22 -3.20
CA GLU A 98 26.35 3.60 -3.11
C GLU A 98 25.71 4.50 -4.15
N GLN A 99 25.57 4.01 -5.40
CA GLN A 99 24.90 4.75 -6.47
C GLN A 99 23.42 4.97 -6.17
N ARG A 100 22.74 3.95 -5.65
CA ARG A 100 21.35 4.07 -5.20
C ARG A 100 21.22 5.12 -4.10
N GLN A 101 22.10 5.08 -3.11
CA GLN A 101 22.10 6.06 -2.02
C GLN A 101 22.32 7.49 -2.54
N GLN A 102 23.24 7.70 -3.48
CA GLN A 102 23.47 9.03 -4.09
C GLN A 102 22.24 9.56 -4.83
N ILE A 103 21.53 8.71 -5.57
CA ILE A 103 20.29 9.07 -6.26
C ILE A 103 19.23 9.50 -5.24
N PHE A 104 19.05 8.73 -4.16
CA PHE A 104 18.13 9.09 -3.08
C PHE A 104 18.51 10.39 -2.38
N ASP A 105 19.79 10.58 -2.04
CA ASP A 105 20.28 11.81 -1.41
C ASP A 105 20.02 13.03 -2.30
N GLN A 106 20.23 12.89 -3.61
CA GLN A 106 19.93 13.94 -4.58
C GLN A 106 18.41 14.23 -4.66
N PHE A 107 17.58 13.18 -4.64
CA PHE A 107 16.13 13.33 -4.58
C PHE A 107 15.68 14.11 -3.33
N TYR A 108 16.22 13.80 -2.15
CA TYR A 108 15.89 14.54 -0.93
C TYR A 108 16.32 16.00 -1.03
N LEU A 109 17.57 16.25 -1.44
CA LEU A 109 18.10 17.61 -1.57
C LEU A 109 17.27 18.48 -2.52
N GLN A 110 16.79 17.91 -3.63
CA GLN A 110 15.93 18.63 -4.58
C GLN A 110 14.56 18.99 -4.00
N ASN A 111 14.05 18.18 -3.06
CA ASN A 111 12.83 18.48 -2.32
C ASN A 111 13.07 19.37 -1.10
N GLY A 112 14.28 19.94 -0.94
CA GLY A 112 14.66 20.75 0.22
C GLY A 112 14.79 19.93 1.52
N LEU A 113 14.88 18.61 1.40
CA LEU A 113 15.01 17.67 2.50
C LEU A 113 16.47 17.25 2.70
N LYS A 114 16.82 16.93 3.94
CA LYS A 114 18.05 16.19 4.22
C LYS A 114 17.77 14.70 4.08
N PRO A 115 18.76 13.84 3.81
CA PRO A 115 18.55 12.40 3.91
C PRO A 115 18.00 12.03 5.30
N PRO A 116 17.03 11.10 5.38
CA PRO A 116 16.47 10.71 6.66
C PRO A 116 17.54 10.02 7.53
N PRO A 117 17.48 10.14 8.86
CA PRO A 117 18.39 9.42 9.75
C PRO A 117 18.37 7.91 9.50
N ARG A 118 19.49 7.24 9.76
CA ARG A 118 19.59 5.77 9.58
C ARG A 118 18.49 5.06 10.37
N GLY A 119 17.76 4.18 9.68
CA GLY A 119 16.63 3.44 10.25
C GLY A 119 15.28 4.17 10.19
N TYR A 120 15.23 5.35 9.56
CA TYR A 120 14.00 6.10 9.31
C TYR A 120 13.80 6.36 7.82
N GLU A 121 12.57 6.70 7.46
CA GLU A 121 12.13 7.16 6.15
C GLU A 121 11.14 8.31 6.31
N TYR A 122 11.02 9.16 5.29
CA TYR A 122 9.99 10.19 5.30
C TYR A 122 8.64 9.59 4.97
N ARG A 123 7.60 10.08 5.65
CA ARG A 123 6.22 9.85 5.22
C ARG A 123 5.92 10.79 4.06
N TRP A 124 5.22 10.27 3.06
CA TRP A 124 4.81 11.02 1.88
C TRP A 124 3.30 11.17 1.88
N LYS A 125 2.82 12.38 1.59
CA LYS A 125 1.39 12.64 1.43
C LYS A 125 0.92 12.20 0.05
N ASP A 126 1.70 12.57 -0.96
CA ASP A 126 1.53 12.27 -2.39
C ASP A 126 2.93 12.02 -3.01
N GLU A 127 2.99 11.61 -4.28
CA GLU A 127 4.26 11.38 -5.00
C GLU A 127 5.17 12.61 -4.92
N GLY A 128 6.34 12.46 -4.28
CA GLY A 128 7.33 13.54 -4.12
C GLY A 128 6.95 14.64 -3.13
N VAL A 129 5.79 14.58 -2.47
CA VAL A 129 5.35 15.58 -1.49
C VAL A 129 5.48 15.02 -0.07
N PRO A 130 6.45 15.48 0.74
CA PRO A 130 6.61 14.97 2.10
C PRO A 130 5.40 15.34 2.95
N LEU A 131 4.98 14.42 3.80
CA LEU A 131 3.99 14.69 4.84
C LEU A 131 4.67 15.55 5.89
N LEU A 132 4.13 16.73 6.16
CA LEU A 132 4.63 17.66 7.18
C LEU A 132 3.78 17.58 8.45
N ASP A 133 4.41 17.78 9.59
CA ASP A 133 3.74 17.94 10.89
C ASP A 133 3.15 19.35 11.04
N GLU A 134 2.52 19.62 12.20
CA GLU A 134 1.92 20.93 12.51
C GLU A 134 2.93 22.09 12.51
N ASN A 135 4.23 21.80 12.63
CA ASN A 135 5.31 22.78 12.62
C ASN A 135 5.96 22.93 11.24
N GLY A 136 5.46 22.22 10.21
CA GLY A 136 6.04 22.21 8.88
C GLY A 136 7.29 21.33 8.73
N ASN A 137 7.62 20.50 9.72
CA ASN A 137 8.73 19.55 9.62
C ASN A 137 8.28 18.25 8.95
N PRO A 138 9.11 17.63 8.11
CA PRO A 138 8.79 16.34 7.51
C PRO A 138 8.63 15.25 8.58
N VAL A 139 7.54 14.49 8.48
CA VAL A 139 7.24 13.40 9.40
C VAL A 139 8.16 12.22 9.08
N LEU A 140 8.97 11.83 10.06
CA LEU A 140 9.79 10.63 9.99
C LEU A 140 9.03 9.42 10.51
N HIS A 141 9.20 8.31 9.80
CA HIS A 141 8.71 7.00 10.18
C HIS A 141 9.88 6.04 10.36
N LYS A 142 9.79 5.16 11.35
CA LYS A 142 10.85 4.20 11.63
C LYS A 142 10.69 2.97 10.75
N LYS A 143 11.74 2.63 10.00
CA LYS A 143 11.74 1.47 9.10
C LYS A 143 11.38 0.20 9.87
N GLY A 144 10.46 -0.58 9.31
CA GLY A 144 9.96 -1.83 9.91
C GLY A 144 8.89 -1.65 10.99
N GLU A 145 8.51 -0.42 11.34
CA GLU A 145 7.28 -0.18 12.10
C GLU A 145 6.08 -0.07 11.16
N PRO A 146 4.88 -0.51 11.56
CA PRO A 146 3.71 -0.39 10.70
C PRO A 146 3.24 1.07 10.63
N ILE A 147 2.94 1.53 9.42
CA ILE A 147 2.25 2.81 9.22
C ILE A 147 0.76 2.55 9.32
N VAL A 148 0.11 3.22 10.26
CA VAL A 148 -1.35 3.14 10.47
C VAL A 148 -1.89 4.55 10.52
N ASP A 149 -2.71 4.86 9.52
CA ASP A 149 -3.43 6.11 9.41
C ASP A 149 -4.90 5.90 9.74
N ILE A 150 -5.39 6.75 10.65
CA ILE A 150 -6.81 6.85 10.97
C ILE A 150 -7.38 8.04 10.21
N HIS A 151 -8.45 7.82 9.46
CA HIS A 151 -9.20 8.89 8.81
C HIS A 151 -10.66 8.84 9.26
N MET A 152 -11.31 9.99 9.13
CA MET A 152 -12.73 10.13 9.42
C MET A 152 -13.52 9.94 8.12
N GLN A 153 -14.51 9.06 8.13
CA GLN A 153 -15.47 8.93 7.02
C GLN A 153 -16.86 8.59 7.56
N VAL A 154 -17.88 8.81 6.74
CA VAL A 154 -19.27 8.43 7.07
C VAL A 154 -19.36 6.90 7.05
N GLY A 155 -19.86 6.33 8.14
CA GLY A 155 -20.04 4.89 8.29
C GLY A 155 -20.99 4.55 9.44
N PHE A 156 -21.20 3.25 9.68
CA PHE A 156 -22.04 2.77 10.78
C PHE A 156 -21.47 3.21 12.15
N ALA A 157 -22.10 4.21 12.75
CA ALA A 157 -21.66 4.85 13.99
C ALA A 157 -22.87 5.08 14.92
N PRO A 158 -23.54 4.00 15.35
CA PRO A 158 -24.68 4.07 16.26
C PRO A 158 -24.26 4.59 17.63
N THR A 159 -25.21 5.13 18.38
CA THR A 159 -25.11 5.26 19.84
C THR A 159 -25.09 3.87 20.50
N LEU A 160 -24.77 3.80 21.79
CA LEU A 160 -24.80 2.55 22.54
C LEU A 160 -26.19 1.87 22.50
N GLU A 161 -27.27 2.65 22.60
CA GLU A 161 -28.64 2.13 22.60
C GLU A 161 -29.04 1.59 21.22
N GLU A 162 -28.74 2.35 20.16
CA GLU A 162 -28.95 1.91 18.78
C GLU A 162 -28.16 0.63 18.49
N PHE A 163 -26.90 0.53 18.97
CA PHE A 163 -26.09 -0.67 18.77
C PHE A 163 -26.62 -1.89 19.53
N LYS A 164 -27.17 -1.70 20.74
CA LYS A 164 -27.86 -2.77 21.48
C LYS A 164 -29.09 -3.24 20.71
N ARG A 165 -29.91 -2.32 20.17
CA ARG A 165 -31.06 -2.68 19.33
C ARG A 165 -30.61 -3.44 18.09
N TYR A 166 -29.55 -2.98 17.42
CA TYR A 166 -28.97 -3.66 16.26
C TYR A 166 -28.57 -5.12 16.58
N LYS A 167 -27.87 -5.36 17.70
CA LYS A 167 -27.52 -6.72 18.14
C LYS A 167 -28.74 -7.57 18.48
N GLN A 168 -29.75 -6.97 19.12
CA GLN A 168 -30.99 -7.66 19.44
C GLN A 168 -31.71 -8.13 18.17
N LEU A 169 -31.79 -7.28 17.15
CA LEU A 169 -32.40 -7.64 15.86
C LEU A 169 -31.66 -8.81 15.17
N MET A 170 -30.32 -8.83 15.22
CA MET A 170 -29.54 -9.97 14.70
C MET A 170 -29.86 -11.27 15.45
N TRP A 171 -29.94 -11.21 16.79
CA TRP A 171 -30.28 -12.36 17.61
C TRP A 171 -31.70 -12.86 17.33
N ASP A 172 -32.67 -11.95 17.30
CA ASP A 172 -34.08 -12.28 17.06
C ASP A 172 -34.31 -12.87 15.67
N ALA A 173 -33.60 -12.38 14.65
CA ALA A 173 -33.60 -12.97 13.32
C ALA A 173 -33.12 -14.44 13.35
N GLY A 174 -31.96 -14.72 13.97
CA GLY A 174 -31.45 -16.10 14.08
C GLY A 174 -32.37 -17.02 14.88
N VAL A 175 -33.03 -16.50 15.93
CA VAL A 175 -34.04 -17.24 16.69
C VAL A 175 -35.26 -17.56 15.83
N ALA A 176 -35.79 -16.61 15.06
CA ALA A 176 -36.91 -16.83 14.17
C ALA A 176 -36.58 -17.88 13.08
N GLU A 177 -35.40 -17.78 12.45
CA GLU A 177 -34.93 -18.79 11.49
C GLU A 177 -34.84 -20.18 12.11
N SER A 178 -34.31 -20.31 13.33
CA SER A 178 -34.20 -21.60 14.02
C SER A 178 -35.55 -22.26 14.32
N ARG A 179 -36.62 -21.47 14.38
CA ARG A 179 -38.00 -21.93 14.56
C ARG A 179 -38.72 -22.20 13.24
N GLY A 180 -38.09 -21.91 12.10
CA GLY A 180 -38.68 -22.01 10.77
C GLY A 180 -39.61 -20.84 10.40
N ASP A 181 -39.59 -19.74 11.17
CA ASP A 181 -40.34 -18.53 10.86
C ASP A 181 -39.49 -17.56 10.03
N PHE A 182 -39.33 -17.88 8.75
CA PHE A 182 -38.50 -17.09 7.84
C PHE A 182 -39.09 -15.71 7.54
N ALA A 183 -40.42 -15.55 7.63
CA ALA A 183 -41.06 -14.25 7.40
C ALA A 183 -40.75 -13.27 8.54
N GLU A 184 -40.77 -13.75 9.78
CA GLU A 184 -40.36 -12.93 10.93
C GLU A 184 -38.85 -12.63 10.91
N ALA A 185 -38.01 -13.59 10.52
CA ALA A 185 -36.58 -13.36 10.33
C ALA A 185 -36.30 -12.26 9.28
N GLU A 186 -36.98 -12.31 8.14
CA GLU A 186 -36.86 -11.31 7.08
C GLU A 186 -37.28 -9.92 7.57
N ARG A 187 -38.34 -9.83 8.39
CA ARG A 187 -38.77 -8.58 9.02
C ARG A 187 -37.68 -7.99 9.93
N PHE A 188 -37.06 -8.81 10.78
CA PHE A 188 -35.98 -8.35 11.66
C PHE A 188 -34.75 -7.90 10.87
N GLU A 189 -34.41 -8.62 9.81
CA GLU A 189 -33.30 -8.25 8.93
C GLU A 189 -33.57 -6.94 8.18
N ALA A 190 -34.81 -6.70 7.75
CA ALA A 190 -35.22 -5.43 7.16
C ALA A 190 -35.12 -4.27 8.16
N GLU A 191 -35.58 -4.46 9.41
CA GLU A 191 -35.44 -3.47 10.48
C GLU A 191 -33.96 -3.19 10.79
N ARG A 192 -33.12 -4.23 10.83
CA ARG A 192 -31.67 -4.10 11.04
C ARG A 192 -31.02 -3.25 9.95
N LYS A 193 -31.33 -3.50 8.68
CA LYS A 193 -30.84 -2.71 7.53
C LYS A 193 -31.32 -1.26 7.57
N ALA A 194 -32.57 -1.03 7.95
CA ALA A 194 -33.11 0.33 8.11
C ALA A 194 -32.40 1.10 9.22
N LEU A 195 -32.13 0.45 10.36
CA LEU A 195 -31.34 1.02 11.45
C LEU A 195 -29.89 1.29 11.02
N GLU A 196 -29.24 0.35 10.32
CA GLU A 196 -27.88 0.51 9.81
C GLU A 196 -27.77 1.72 8.86
N ALA A 197 -28.77 1.93 8.00
CA ALA A 197 -28.84 3.08 7.11
C ALA A 197 -29.08 4.42 7.85
N SER A 198 -29.86 4.41 8.93
CA SER A 198 -30.20 5.64 9.66
C SER A 198 -29.10 6.14 10.62
N VAL A 199 -28.18 5.27 11.02
CA VAL A 199 -27.09 5.57 11.97
C VAL A 199 -25.73 5.76 11.31
N GLN A 200 -25.73 6.16 10.03
CA GLN A 200 -24.51 6.54 9.31
C GLN A 200 -24.02 7.91 9.79
N ARG A 201 -22.84 7.96 10.43
CA ARG A 201 -22.22 9.21 10.94
C ARG A 201 -20.72 9.18 10.72
N MET A 202 -20.06 10.33 10.88
CA MET A 202 -18.58 10.39 10.82
C MET A 202 -17.99 9.52 11.94
N ARG A 203 -17.10 8.59 11.58
CA ARG A 203 -16.34 7.79 12.55
C ARG A 203 -14.91 7.52 12.06
N PRO A 204 -14.01 7.14 12.98
CA PRO A 204 -12.68 6.66 12.63
C PRO A 204 -12.73 5.38 11.80
N PHE A 205 -11.87 5.32 10.79
CA PHE A 205 -11.55 4.14 10.00
C PHE A 205 -10.04 4.06 9.80
N VAL A 206 -9.55 2.85 9.60
CA VAL A 206 -8.16 2.62 9.19
C VAL A 206 -8.11 2.77 7.68
N LYS A 207 -7.28 3.68 7.17
CA LYS A 207 -7.08 3.84 5.72
C LYS A 207 -6.19 2.75 5.15
N PHE A 208 -5.11 2.47 5.89
CA PHE A 208 -3.98 1.78 5.32
C PHE A 208 -3.10 1.18 6.41
N THR A 209 -2.58 -0.02 6.13
CA THR A 209 -1.56 -0.70 6.92
C THR A 209 -0.48 -1.15 5.96
N ILE A 210 0.71 -0.54 6.03
CA ILE A 210 1.90 -1.11 5.37
C ILE A 210 2.69 -1.87 6.42
N ALA A 211 2.86 -3.16 6.21
CA ALA A 211 3.79 -3.98 6.98
C ALA A 211 4.39 -5.07 6.09
N LYS A 212 5.70 -5.29 6.24
CA LYS A 212 6.48 -6.23 5.43
C LYS A 212 7.04 -7.35 6.30
N GLY A 213 6.70 -8.60 5.98
CA GLY A 213 7.11 -9.80 6.72
C GLY A 213 6.19 -10.14 7.89
N ASP A 214 6.10 -11.43 8.24
CA ASP A 214 5.10 -11.97 9.18
C ASP A 214 5.11 -11.28 10.55
N GLU A 215 6.30 -10.99 11.08
CA GLU A 215 6.46 -10.28 12.35
C GLU A 215 5.92 -8.84 12.25
N ALA A 216 6.21 -8.15 11.15
CA ALA A 216 5.70 -6.80 10.95
C ALA A 216 4.19 -6.81 10.75
N ILE A 217 3.63 -7.78 10.01
CA ILE A 217 2.18 -7.93 9.78
C ILE A 217 1.45 -8.16 11.11
N SER A 218 1.92 -9.11 11.92
CA SER A 218 1.34 -9.36 13.25
C SER A 218 1.41 -8.12 14.15
N LYS A 219 2.55 -7.40 14.12
CA LYS A 219 2.70 -6.12 14.81
C LYS A 219 1.76 -5.06 14.23
N ALA A 220 1.53 -5.05 12.93
CA ALA A 220 0.65 -4.13 12.24
C ALA A 220 -0.80 -4.34 12.66
N ASP A 221 -1.31 -5.56 12.65
CA ASP A 221 -2.67 -5.86 13.09
C ASP A 221 -2.92 -5.40 14.52
N ARG A 222 -1.95 -5.66 15.40
CA ARG A 222 -2.01 -5.19 16.80
C ARG A 222 -2.04 -3.66 16.88
N VAL A 223 -1.09 -2.97 16.23
CA VAL A 223 -0.99 -1.51 16.27
C VAL A 223 -2.19 -0.85 15.60
N THR A 224 -2.68 -1.42 14.50
CA THR A 224 -3.88 -0.98 13.78
C THR A 224 -5.10 -1.07 14.68
N LYS A 225 -5.28 -2.22 15.35
CA LYS A 225 -6.35 -2.41 16.33
C LYS A 225 -6.23 -1.41 17.48
N GLU A 226 -5.06 -1.29 18.11
CA GLU A 226 -4.85 -0.37 19.23
C GLU A 226 -5.16 1.09 18.86
N LYS A 227 -4.69 1.54 17.68
CA LYS A 227 -4.96 2.90 17.18
C LYS A 227 -6.42 3.12 16.82
N LEU A 228 -7.06 2.16 16.16
CA LEU A 228 -8.48 2.25 15.84
C LEU A 228 -9.32 2.26 17.12
N ASP A 229 -9.03 1.38 18.07
CA ASP A 229 -9.72 1.32 19.36
C ASP A 229 -9.53 2.62 20.15
N ALA A 230 -8.32 3.20 20.15
CA ALA A 230 -8.06 4.50 20.77
C ALA A 230 -8.90 5.61 20.11
N ALA A 231 -8.92 5.68 18.79
CA ALA A 231 -9.73 6.65 18.05
C ALA A 231 -11.23 6.45 18.31
N LEU A 232 -11.73 5.21 18.34
CA LEU A 232 -13.13 4.93 18.65
C LEU A 232 -13.51 5.41 20.06
N ARG A 233 -12.64 5.23 21.06
CA ARG A 233 -12.86 5.77 22.42
C ARG A 233 -12.89 7.29 22.44
N GLU A 234 -11.97 7.94 21.73
CA GLU A 234 -11.93 9.40 21.63
C GLU A 234 -13.22 9.99 21.05
N HIS A 235 -13.88 9.23 20.15
CA HIS A 235 -15.14 9.61 19.53
C HIS A 235 -16.41 9.07 20.24
N GLY A 236 -16.30 8.49 21.43
CA GLY A 236 -17.46 7.95 22.17
C GLY A 236 -18.14 6.75 21.49
N LEU A 237 -17.35 5.97 20.74
CA LEU A 237 -17.76 4.81 19.97
C LEU A 237 -17.17 3.51 20.54
N GLU A 238 -16.84 3.47 21.83
CA GLU A 238 -16.18 2.34 22.47
C GLU A 238 -17.00 1.05 22.43
N HIS A 239 -18.32 1.14 22.30
CA HIS A 239 -19.18 -0.04 22.13
C HIS A 239 -18.98 -0.76 20.80
N LEU A 240 -18.37 -0.11 19.81
CA LEU A 240 -17.98 -0.71 18.54
C LEU A 240 -16.67 -1.50 18.63
N ILE A 241 -15.93 -1.38 19.73
CA ILE A 241 -14.70 -2.15 19.95
C ILE A 241 -15.09 -3.60 20.24
N SER A 242 -14.69 -4.51 19.35
CA SER A 242 -14.95 -5.94 19.56
C SER A 242 -13.99 -6.50 20.62
N PRO A 243 -14.50 -7.13 21.70
CA PRO A 243 -13.66 -7.80 22.68
C PRO A 243 -12.95 -9.02 22.08
N TRP A 244 -13.56 -9.61 21.04
CA TRP A 244 -13.00 -10.70 20.26
C TRP A 244 -12.40 -10.07 19.01
N GLY A 245 -11.07 -9.95 18.93
CA GLY A 245 -10.42 -9.46 17.71
C GLY A 245 -10.96 -10.21 16.49
N TYR A 246 -11.19 -9.48 15.39
CA TYR A 246 -11.56 -10.07 14.10
C TYR A 246 -10.51 -11.05 13.62
#